data_AF-A0A8T6N962-F1
#
_entry.id   AF-A0A8T6N962-F1
#
_cell.length_a   1.000
_cell.length_b   1.000
_cell.length_c   1.000
_cell.angle_alpha   90.00
_cell.angle_beta   90.00
_cell.angle_gamma   90.00
#
_symmetry.space_group_name_H-M   'P 1'
#
loop_
_entity.id
_entity.type
_entity.pdbx_description
1 polymer ?
#
loop_
_entity_poly.entity_id
_entity_poly.type
_entity_poly.pdbx_seq_one_letter_code
_entity_poly.pdbx_strand_id
1 'polypeptide(L)'
;MEFKCVDECSQCCIEREYYPTKKFGKIGVLVLPEEKQRIESLAKDLGIHIDIIPRIGLSNGGKCPEKIIAYQMMGKDQNGNTCPFLDKNTKSPHGGFACKIYNQRPLACKAYPLIETSPITLDQKCKFCQTCPTADSNLNSEIESLIQIQHKMNADMPTIWRYATGIGEPDDLQVMKKGWIKQ
;
A
#
# COMPACT_ATOMS: atom_id res chain seq x y z
N MET A 1 1.84 -20.84 16.12
CA MET A 1 2.22 -19.59 16.82
C MET A 1 1.21 -18.49 16.49
N GLU A 2 0.83 -17.67 17.46
CA GLU A 2 -0.16 -16.59 17.30
C GLU A 2 0.50 -15.33 16.72
N PHE A 3 -0.07 -14.73 15.66
CA PHE A 3 0.44 -13.46 15.13
C PHE A 3 0.24 -12.31 16.14
N LYS A 4 1.31 -11.52 16.37
CA LYS A 4 1.27 -10.29 17.18
C LYS A 4 2.17 -9.23 16.56
N CYS A 5 1.72 -7.98 16.59
CA CYS A 5 2.59 -6.84 16.33
C CYS A 5 3.75 -6.87 17.33
N VAL A 6 4.99 -6.72 16.82
CA VAL A 6 6.20 -6.74 17.64
C VAL A 6 6.65 -5.33 17.99
N ASP A 7 7.37 -5.23 19.11
CA ASP A 7 7.88 -3.95 19.60
C ASP A 7 8.79 -3.26 18.58
N GLU A 8 8.58 -1.94 18.49
CA GLU A 8 9.31 -1.02 17.60
C GLU A 8 9.09 -1.26 16.10
N CYS A 9 7.99 -1.91 15.72
CA CYS A 9 7.69 -2.14 14.31
C CYS A 9 7.10 -0.90 13.63
N SER A 10 7.77 -0.38 12.59
CA SER A 10 7.24 0.67 11.70
C SER A 10 7.82 0.63 10.28
N GLN A 11 8.58 -0.41 9.93
CA GLN A 11 9.37 -0.44 8.69
C GLN A 11 8.50 -0.30 7.44
N CYS A 12 7.35 -1.00 7.36
CA CYS A 12 6.42 -0.88 6.24
C CYS A 12 5.76 0.51 6.10
N CYS A 13 5.82 1.33 7.15
CA CYS A 13 5.37 2.73 7.13
C CYS A 13 6.49 3.72 6.78
N ILE A 14 7.75 3.28 6.77
CA ILE A 14 8.94 4.13 6.56
C ILE A 14 9.60 3.82 5.23
N GLU A 15 9.55 2.58 4.76
CA GLU A 15 10.24 2.14 3.55
C GLU A 15 9.23 1.68 2.50
N ARG A 16 9.44 2.11 1.25
CA ARG A 16 8.65 1.68 0.09
C ARG A 16 9.51 0.98 -0.93
N GLU A 17 8.91 0.02 -1.60
CA GLU A 17 9.54 -0.73 -2.67
C GLU A 17 9.25 -0.13 -4.05
N TYR A 18 10.11 -0.47 -4.99
CA TYR A 18 9.80 -0.34 -6.42
C TYR A 18 8.96 -1.51 -6.87
N TYR A 19 7.89 -1.24 -7.62
CA TYR A 19 7.10 -2.30 -8.21
C TYR A 19 6.38 -1.85 -9.49
N PRO A 20 6.37 -2.66 -10.56
CA PRO A 20 7.10 -3.93 -10.71
C PRO A 20 8.61 -3.73 -10.91
N THR A 21 9.05 -2.54 -11.33
CA THR A 21 10.47 -2.20 -11.51
C THR A 21 10.71 -0.73 -11.20
N LYS A 22 11.98 -0.31 -11.10
CA LYS A 22 12.37 1.10 -10.93
C LYS A 22 11.72 2.03 -11.96
N LYS A 23 11.48 1.56 -13.19
CA LYS A 23 10.79 2.31 -14.25
C LYS A 23 9.42 2.85 -13.84
N PHE A 24 8.70 2.16 -12.96
CA PHE A 24 7.37 2.56 -12.49
C PHE A 24 7.41 3.46 -11.26
N GLY A 25 8.60 3.65 -10.67
CA GLY A 25 8.76 4.31 -9.38
C GLY A 25 8.32 3.42 -8.21
N LYS A 26 8.43 3.98 -7.01
CA LYS A 26 8.00 3.34 -5.78
C LYS A 26 6.49 3.30 -5.69
N ILE A 27 6.02 2.25 -5.03
CA ILE A 27 4.60 1.95 -4.89
C ILE A 27 4.03 2.58 -3.60
N GLY A 28 2.88 3.23 -3.74
CA GLY A 28 2.10 3.73 -2.62
C GLY A 28 1.25 2.64 -1.94
N VAL A 29 0.61 2.99 -0.81
CA VAL A 29 -0.34 2.09 -0.12
C VAL A 29 -1.55 1.94 -1.03
N LEU A 30 -1.97 0.71 -1.32
CA LEU A 30 -3.20 0.47 -2.09
C LEU A 30 -4.39 1.10 -1.36
N VAL A 31 -5.16 1.89 -2.11
CA VAL A 31 -6.41 2.50 -1.66
C VAL A 31 -7.48 2.13 -2.68
N LEU A 32 -8.55 1.47 -2.24
CA LEU A 32 -9.67 1.16 -3.13
C LEU A 32 -10.47 2.43 -3.45
N PRO A 33 -11.18 2.49 -4.60
CA PRO A 33 -12.00 3.63 -4.97
C PRO A 33 -12.98 4.08 -3.87
N GLU A 34 -13.61 3.13 -3.18
CA GLU A 34 -14.50 3.39 -2.04
C GLU A 34 -13.81 3.97 -0.80
N GLU A 35 -12.51 3.71 -0.62
CA GLU A 35 -11.74 4.22 0.51
C GLU A 35 -11.20 5.63 0.26
N LYS A 36 -11.03 6.01 -1.02
CA LYS A 36 -10.33 7.22 -1.43
C LYS A 36 -10.86 8.48 -0.73
N GLN A 37 -12.15 8.77 -0.90
CA GLN A 37 -12.76 9.97 -0.33
C GLN A 37 -12.65 10.02 1.19
N ARG A 38 -12.83 8.87 1.86
CA ARG A 38 -12.71 8.75 3.30
C ARG A 38 -11.30 9.07 3.79
N ILE A 39 -10.27 8.59 3.09
CA ILE A 39 -8.86 8.86 3.44
C ILE A 39 -8.50 10.33 3.18
N GLU A 40 -8.99 10.92 2.09
CA GLU A 40 -8.82 12.36 1.79
C GLU A 40 -9.44 13.24 2.88
N SER A 41 -10.66 12.92 3.32
CA SER A 41 -11.31 13.64 4.43
C SER A 41 -10.53 13.52 5.74
N LEU A 42 -10.08 12.31 6.10
CA LEU A 42 -9.26 12.10 7.30
C LEU A 42 -7.95 12.88 7.27
N ALA A 43 -7.28 12.95 6.12
CA ALA A 43 -6.07 13.74 5.97
C ALA A 43 -6.36 15.24 6.16
N LYS A 44 -7.44 15.74 5.55
CA LYS A 44 -7.87 17.14 5.69
C LYS A 44 -8.17 17.50 7.14
N ASP A 45 -8.92 16.67 7.85
CA ASP A 45 -9.30 16.90 9.26
C ASP A 45 -8.07 16.93 10.19
N LEU A 46 -7.04 16.16 9.84
CA LEU A 46 -5.76 16.12 10.58
C LEU A 46 -4.75 17.18 10.13
N GLY A 47 -5.08 18.01 9.12
CA GLY A 47 -4.14 18.96 8.52
C GLY A 47 -2.94 18.31 7.85
N ILE A 48 -3.09 17.07 7.36
CA ILE A 48 -2.04 16.29 6.70
C ILE A 48 -2.23 16.40 5.19
N HIS A 49 -1.16 16.74 4.47
CA HIS A 49 -1.15 16.66 3.02
C HIS A 49 -0.90 15.21 2.59
N ILE A 50 -1.72 14.72 1.67
CA ILE A 50 -1.58 13.40 1.04
C ILE A 50 -1.71 13.50 -0.47
N ASP A 51 -0.97 12.64 -1.17
CA ASP A 51 -1.11 12.44 -2.60
C ASP A 51 -1.67 11.04 -2.87
N ILE A 52 -2.90 10.99 -3.39
CA ILE A 52 -3.52 9.74 -3.87
C ILE A 52 -3.60 9.78 -5.39
N ILE A 53 -2.77 8.96 -6.03
CA ILE A 53 -2.70 8.85 -7.49
C ILE A 53 -3.27 7.51 -7.95
N PRO A 54 -3.62 7.36 -9.23
CA PRO A 54 -4.05 6.07 -9.75
C PRO A 54 -2.97 4.99 -9.59
N ARG A 55 -3.38 3.73 -9.50
CA ARG A 55 -2.48 2.56 -9.44
C ARG A 55 -2.76 1.58 -10.57
N ILE A 56 -4.01 1.12 -10.67
CA ILE A 56 -4.44 0.16 -11.69
C ILE A 56 -5.71 0.68 -12.36
N GLY A 57 -5.68 0.69 -13.69
CA GLY A 57 -6.82 0.98 -14.54
C GLY A 57 -7.10 -0.16 -15.52
N LEU A 58 -8.31 -0.18 -16.06
CA LEU A 58 -8.79 -1.20 -16.99
C LEU A 58 -9.41 -0.51 -18.22
N SER A 59 -9.34 -1.18 -19.36
CA SER A 59 -10.02 -0.75 -20.60
C SER A 59 -10.36 -1.94 -21.49
N ASN A 60 -11.22 -1.73 -22.49
CA ASN A 60 -11.46 -2.70 -23.55
C ASN A 60 -10.68 -2.35 -24.84
N GLY A 61 -9.35 -2.35 -24.76
CA GLY A 61 -8.47 -2.09 -25.90
C GLY A 61 -8.23 -0.61 -26.25
N GLY A 62 -8.71 0.33 -25.43
CA GLY A 62 -8.51 1.78 -25.60
C GLY A 62 -7.05 2.25 -25.54
N LYS A 63 -6.85 3.56 -25.73
CA LYS A 63 -5.53 4.23 -25.60
C LYS A 63 -5.22 4.68 -24.17
N CYS A 64 -6.18 4.60 -23.27
CA CYS A 64 -6.10 4.97 -21.86
C CYS A 64 -7.06 4.07 -21.05
N PRO A 65 -6.90 4.00 -19.72
CA PRO A 65 -7.86 3.29 -18.88
C PRO A 65 -9.23 3.99 -18.88
N GLU A 66 -10.28 3.20 -19.00
CA GLU A 66 -11.68 3.60 -18.93
C GLU A 66 -12.19 3.60 -17.48
N LYS A 67 -11.66 2.69 -16.65
CA LYS A 67 -12.02 2.54 -15.24
C LYS A 67 -10.77 2.42 -14.38
N ILE A 68 -10.68 3.19 -13.30
CA ILE A 68 -9.66 3.00 -12.27
C ILE A 68 -10.23 2.08 -11.19
N ILE A 69 -9.55 0.96 -10.93
CA ILE A 69 -9.97 -0.02 -9.92
C ILE A 69 -9.11 0.04 -8.65
N ALA A 70 -7.98 0.74 -8.71
CA ALA A 70 -7.11 0.92 -7.56
C ALA A 70 -6.39 2.27 -7.63
N TYR A 71 -6.26 2.90 -6.47
CA TYR A 71 -5.41 4.04 -6.23
C TYR A 71 -4.22 3.65 -5.35
N GLN A 72 -3.26 4.55 -5.24
CA GLN A 72 -2.14 4.42 -4.31
C GLN A 72 -1.88 5.74 -3.60
N MET A 73 -1.79 5.67 -2.27
CA MET A 73 -1.40 6.79 -1.42
C MET A 73 0.13 6.81 -1.29
N MET A 74 0.72 7.90 -1.75
CA MET A 74 2.18 8.09 -1.75
C MET A 74 2.71 8.51 -0.37
N GLY A 75 4.00 8.30 -0.16
CA GLY A 75 4.69 8.83 1.01
C GLY A 75 4.84 10.35 0.95
N LYS A 76 5.06 10.97 2.11
CA LYS A 76 5.23 12.43 2.25
C LYS A 76 6.61 12.95 1.85
N ASP A 77 7.62 12.08 1.82
CA ASP A 77 8.98 12.45 1.44
C ASP A 77 9.10 12.46 -0.09
N GLN A 78 10.08 13.20 -0.61
CA GLN A 78 10.34 13.29 -2.06
C GLN A 78 10.57 11.91 -2.71
N ASN A 79 11.19 10.97 -1.99
CA ASN A 79 11.41 9.61 -2.47
C ASN A 79 10.23 8.66 -2.22
N GLY A 80 9.10 9.18 -1.71
CA GLY A 80 7.85 8.44 -1.51
C GLY A 80 7.82 7.48 -0.33
N ASN A 81 8.82 7.51 0.57
CA ASN A 81 9.01 6.51 1.60
C ASN A 81 8.03 6.63 2.78
N THR A 82 8.13 7.69 3.57
CA THR A 82 7.42 7.74 4.85
C THR A 82 5.92 7.94 4.63
N CYS A 83 5.10 7.11 5.27
CA CYS A 83 3.65 7.25 5.30
C CYS A 83 3.25 8.64 5.85
N PRO A 84 2.32 9.36 5.19
CA PRO A 84 1.88 10.67 5.66
C PRO A 84 1.27 10.67 7.07
N PHE A 85 0.62 9.56 7.44
CA PHE A 85 -0.03 9.39 8.74
C PHE A 85 0.88 8.87 9.86
N LEU A 86 2.17 8.63 9.57
CA LEU A 86 3.14 8.20 10.58
C LEU A 86 3.53 9.37 11.47
N ASP A 87 3.27 9.23 12.77
CA ASP A 87 3.68 10.17 13.80
C ASP A 87 4.96 9.68 14.48
N LYS A 88 6.05 10.43 14.25
CA LYS A 88 7.37 10.11 14.83
C LYS A 88 7.51 10.60 16.28
N ASN A 89 6.58 11.42 16.76
CA ASN A 89 6.63 12.00 18.10
C ASN A 89 5.89 11.16 19.15
N THR A 90 5.04 10.23 18.71
CA THR A 90 4.23 9.38 19.59
C THR A 90 4.49 7.91 19.32
N LYS A 91 4.41 7.12 20.40
CA LYS A 91 4.58 5.67 20.34
C LYS A 91 3.22 4.98 20.24
N SER A 92 3.16 3.93 19.43
CA SER A 92 2.02 3.02 19.44
C SER A 92 2.06 2.12 20.69
N PRO A 93 0.95 1.42 21.02
CA PRO A 93 0.95 0.39 22.07
C PRO A 93 1.95 -0.76 21.83
N HIS A 94 2.54 -0.84 20.64
CA HIS A 94 3.51 -1.85 20.22
C HIS A 94 4.92 -1.25 20.05
N GLY A 95 5.26 -0.17 20.77
CA GLY A 95 6.60 0.44 20.82
C GLY A 95 7.10 1.14 19.55
N GLY A 96 6.46 0.92 18.39
CA GLY A 96 6.72 1.60 17.12
C GLY A 96 6.18 3.03 17.09
N PHE A 97 6.36 3.72 15.97
CA PHE A 97 5.73 5.02 15.73
C PHE A 97 4.21 4.85 15.58
N ALA A 98 3.45 5.81 16.10
CA ALA A 98 2.00 5.76 16.01
C ALA A 98 1.49 6.07 14.59
N CYS A 99 0.36 5.46 14.23
CA CYS A 99 -0.39 5.81 13.03
C CYS A 99 -1.60 6.66 13.43
N LYS A 100 -1.67 7.89 12.92
CA LYS A 100 -2.76 8.84 13.26
C LYS A 100 -4.15 8.35 12.84
N ILE A 101 -4.22 7.40 11.92
CA ILE A 101 -5.48 6.79 11.45
C ILE A 101 -5.53 5.29 11.71
N TYR A 102 -4.88 4.78 12.77
CA TYR A 102 -4.72 3.33 12.97
C TYR A 102 -6.02 2.53 12.82
N ASN A 103 -7.11 2.96 13.46
CA ASN A 103 -8.42 2.28 13.38
C ASN A 103 -9.14 2.48 12.03
N GLN A 104 -8.73 3.49 11.27
CA GLN A 104 -9.32 3.90 9.99
C GLN A 104 -8.36 3.65 8.81
N ARG A 105 -7.30 2.86 9.03
CA ARG A 105 -6.29 2.56 8.02
C ARG A 105 -6.90 1.86 6.79
N PRO A 106 -6.32 2.03 5.58
CA PRO A 106 -6.80 1.34 4.39
C PRO A 106 -6.79 -0.18 4.56
N LEU A 107 -7.63 -0.89 3.80
CA LEU A 107 -7.68 -2.36 3.81
C LEU A 107 -6.31 -2.99 3.58
N ALA A 108 -5.48 -2.41 2.71
CA ALA A 108 -4.13 -2.91 2.47
C ALA A 108 -3.23 -2.86 3.72
N CYS A 109 -3.41 -1.84 4.57
CA CYS A 109 -2.72 -1.77 5.86
C CYS A 109 -3.35 -2.68 6.92
N LYS A 110 -4.62 -3.07 6.78
CA LYS A 110 -5.28 -4.05 7.64
C LYS A 110 -4.93 -5.49 7.25
N ALA A 111 -4.66 -5.75 5.99
CA ALA A 111 -4.27 -7.06 5.48
C ALA A 111 -2.81 -7.42 5.80
N TYR A 112 -1.97 -6.42 6.12
CA TYR A 112 -0.57 -6.66 6.49
C TYR A 112 -0.48 -7.52 7.76
N PRO A 113 0.36 -8.58 7.79
CA PRO A 113 1.48 -8.84 6.88
C PRO A 113 1.20 -9.86 5.76
N LEU A 114 -0.06 -10.13 5.41
CA LEU A 114 -0.37 -11.12 4.37
C LEU A 114 -0.02 -10.62 2.97
N ILE A 115 0.59 -11.49 2.17
CA ILE A 115 0.87 -11.30 0.76
C ILE A 115 -0.03 -12.22 -0.07
N GLU A 116 -0.60 -11.64 -1.14
CA GLU A 116 -1.36 -12.36 -2.15
C GLU A 116 -0.45 -13.28 -2.99
N THR A 117 -0.27 -14.51 -2.52
CA THR A 117 0.35 -15.63 -3.24
C THR A 117 -0.56 -16.86 -3.16
N SER A 118 -0.26 -17.91 -3.94
CA SER A 118 -0.94 -19.21 -3.83
C SER A 118 0.05 -20.28 -3.39
N PRO A 119 0.06 -20.68 -2.10
CA PRO A 119 -0.80 -20.22 -0.99
C PRO A 119 -0.43 -18.83 -0.45
N ILE A 120 -1.32 -18.19 0.32
CA ILE A 120 -1.07 -16.89 0.99
C ILE A 120 0.17 -17.04 1.89
N THR A 121 1.07 -16.06 1.83
CA THR A 121 2.32 -16.04 2.61
C THR A 121 2.42 -14.79 3.48
N LEU A 122 3.36 -14.78 4.41
CA LEU A 122 3.68 -13.63 5.25
C LEU A 122 4.81 -12.80 4.62
N ASP A 123 4.69 -11.47 4.70
CA ASP A 123 5.73 -10.56 4.26
C ASP A 123 7.00 -10.74 5.10
N GLN A 124 8.09 -11.13 4.44
CA GLN A 124 9.41 -11.33 5.05
C GLN A 124 10.01 -10.04 5.65
N LYS A 125 9.45 -8.87 5.33
CA LYS A 125 9.82 -7.60 5.94
C LYS A 125 9.12 -7.35 7.27
N CYS A 126 8.07 -8.10 7.59
CA CYS A 126 7.45 -8.02 8.89
C CYS A 126 8.43 -8.58 9.93
N LYS A 127 8.82 -7.73 10.89
CA LYS A 127 9.76 -8.11 11.96
C LYS A 127 9.30 -9.34 12.75
N PHE A 128 7.99 -9.55 12.92
CA PHE A 128 7.45 -10.80 13.47
C PHE A 128 7.73 -11.99 12.54
N CYS A 129 7.46 -11.82 11.25
CA CYS A 129 7.58 -12.90 10.26
C CYS A 129 9.02 -13.29 9.96
N GLN A 130 9.99 -12.39 10.22
CA GLN A 130 11.42 -12.69 10.19
C GLN A 130 11.81 -13.73 11.26
N THR A 131 11.18 -13.69 12.44
CA THR A 131 11.42 -14.65 13.51
C THR A 131 10.47 -15.84 13.48
N CYS A 132 9.29 -15.68 12.86
CA CYS A 132 8.21 -16.64 12.85
C CYS A 132 7.62 -16.76 11.42
N PRO A 133 8.16 -17.65 10.57
CA PRO A 133 7.80 -17.71 9.15
C PRO A 133 6.37 -18.19 8.88
N THR A 134 5.71 -18.76 9.88
CA THR A 134 4.29 -19.14 9.85
C THR A 134 3.57 -18.62 11.09
N ALA A 135 2.30 -18.25 10.91
CA ALA A 135 1.38 -17.94 11.99
C ALA A 135 0.12 -18.79 11.81
N ASP A 136 -0.23 -19.54 12.84
CA ASP A 136 -1.28 -20.57 12.77
C ASP A 136 -2.62 -20.03 13.32
N SER A 137 -2.62 -18.82 13.88
CA SER A 137 -3.80 -18.17 14.46
C SER A 137 -3.65 -16.64 14.55
N ASN A 138 -4.77 -15.95 14.78
CA ASN A 138 -4.88 -14.48 14.95
C ASN A 138 -4.55 -13.65 13.68
N LEU A 139 -4.98 -14.15 12.52
CA LEU A 139 -4.88 -13.46 11.22
C LEU A 139 -6.23 -13.28 10.52
N ASN A 140 -7.35 -13.60 11.20
CA ASN A 140 -8.66 -13.62 10.56
C ASN A 140 -9.04 -12.25 9.97
N SER A 141 -8.73 -11.17 10.68
CA SER A 141 -9.04 -9.81 10.22
C SER A 141 -8.20 -9.38 9.02
N GLU A 142 -6.95 -9.84 8.99
CA GLU A 142 -5.98 -9.64 7.92
C GLU A 142 -6.45 -10.41 6.67
N ILE A 143 -6.86 -11.67 6.84
CA ILE A 143 -7.39 -12.54 5.78
C ILE A 143 -8.66 -11.93 5.19
N GLU A 144 -9.62 -11.50 6.04
CA GLU A 144 -10.85 -10.84 5.58
C GLU A 144 -10.54 -9.57 4.77
N SER A 145 -9.56 -8.78 5.20
CA SER A 145 -9.14 -7.57 4.50
C SER A 145 -8.50 -7.90 3.14
N LEU A 146 -7.68 -8.97 3.09
CA LEU A 146 -7.07 -9.44 1.84
C LEU A 146 -8.13 -9.94 0.86
N ILE A 147 -9.09 -10.77 1.30
CA ILE A 147 -10.18 -11.29 0.46
C ILE A 147 -11.02 -10.13 -0.11
N GLN A 148 -11.31 -9.10 0.70
CA GLN A 148 -12.01 -7.92 0.22
C GLN A 148 -11.25 -7.20 -0.91
N ILE A 149 -9.92 -7.07 -0.78
CA ILE A 149 -9.08 -6.52 -1.84
C ILE A 149 -9.18 -7.40 -3.10
N GLN A 150 -9.02 -8.72 -2.96
CA GLN A 150 -9.04 -9.66 -4.09
C GLN A 150 -10.35 -9.58 -4.89
N HIS A 151 -11.49 -9.60 -4.22
CA HIS A 151 -12.80 -9.48 -4.88
C HIS A 151 -12.95 -8.17 -5.67
N LYS A 152 -12.30 -7.09 -5.24
CA LYS A 152 -12.38 -5.77 -5.88
C LYS A 152 -11.36 -5.60 -7.01
N MET A 153 -10.26 -6.36 -6.94
CA MET A 153 -9.19 -6.37 -7.92
C MET A 153 -9.45 -7.34 -9.08
N ASN A 154 -10.41 -8.25 -8.95
CA ASN A 154 -10.82 -9.13 -10.05
C ASN A 154 -11.38 -8.30 -11.22
N ALA A 155 -10.84 -8.53 -12.41
CA ALA A 155 -11.08 -7.69 -13.58
C ALA A 155 -11.52 -8.54 -14.77
N ASP A 156 -12.75 -8.31 -15.23
CA ASP A 156 -13.32 -8.96 -16.42
C ASP A 156 -12.90 -8.26 -17.74
N MET A 157 -12.06 -7.22 -17.68
CA MET A 157 -11.60 -6.47 -18.85
C MET A 157 -10.23 -6.94 -19.34
N PRO A 158 -10.01 -7.04 -20.66
CA PRO A 158 -8.84 -7.69 -21.24
C PRO A 158 -7.53 -6.89 -21.11
N THR A 159 -7.60 -5.58 -20.86
CA THR A 159 -6.40 -4.73 -20.78
C THR A 159 -6.22 -4.12 -19.40
N ILE A 160 -5.06 -4.37 -18.80
CA ILE A 160 -4.62 -3.79 -17.53
C ILE A 160 -3.65 -2.64 -17.80
N TRP A 161 -3.83 -1.54 -17.08
CA TRP A 161 -2.94 -0.38 -17.08
C TRP A 161 -2.36 -0.21 -15.68
N ARG A 162 -1.05 0.01 -15.60
CA ARG A 162 -0.38 0.41 -14.36
C ARG A 162 0.09 1.85 -14.45
N TYR A 163 -0.10 2.59 -13.36
CA TYR A 163 0.36 3.96 -13.27
C TYR A 163 1.80 4.00 -12.77
N ALA A 164 2.71 4.54 -13.57
CA ALA A 164 4.07 4.87 -13.14
C ALA A 164 4.04 6.18 -12.34
N THR A 165 4.58 6.15 -11.12
CA THR A 165 4.44 7.24 -10.14
C THR A 165 5.42 8.38 -10.42
N GLY A 166 6.58 8.08 -11.00
CA GLY A 166 7.69 9.02 -11.13
C GLY A 166 8.31 9.39 -9.78
N ILE A 167 8.04 8.62 -8.73
CA ILE A 167 8.53 8.85 -7.36
C ILE A 167 9.53 7.76 -7.01
N GLY A 168 10.69 8.12 -6.47
CA GLY A 168 11.73 7.17 -6.11
C GLY A 168 12.98 7.87 -5.58
N GLU A 169 14.04 7.12 -5.37
CA GLU A 169 15.33 7.67 -4.97
C GLU A 169 15.88 8.61 -6.06
N PRO A 170 16.63 9.66 -5.68
CA PRO A 170 17.20 10.62 -6.63
C PRO A 170 18.01 9.97 -7.75
N ASP A 171 18.79 8.93 -7.42
CA ASP A 171 19.64 8.22 -8.38
C ASP A 171 18.85 7.46 -9.46
N ASP A 172 17.58 7.15 -9.19
CA ASP A 172 16.71 6.39 -10.09
C ASP A 172 15.85 7.29 -11.00
N LEU A 173 15.90 8.62 -10.83
CA LEU A 173 15.03 9.57 -11.56
C LEU A 173 15.12 9.44 -13.09
N GLN A 174 16.30 9.12 -13.63
CA GLN A 174 16.52 9.05 -15.08
C GLN A 174 15.81 7.88 -15.75
N VAL A 175 15.55 6.79 -15.03
CA VAL A 175 14.91 5.58 -15.58
C VAL A 175 13.40 5.55 -15.31
N MET A 176 12.91 6.43 -14.45
CA MET A 176 11.51 6.49 -14.04
C MET A 176 10.62 7.12 -15.12
N LYS A 177 9.41 6.57 -15.24
CA LYS A 177 8.32 7.13 -16.04
C LYS A 177 7.25 7.71 -15.13
N LYS A 178 6.39 8.56 -15.70
CA LYS A 178 5.17 9.05 -15.05
C LYS A 178 3.96 8.86 -15.97
N GLY A 179 2.86 8.37 -15.41
CA GLY A 179 1.60 8.18 -16.14
C GLY A 179 1.26 6.72 -16.45
N TRP A 180 0.22 6.52 -17.23
CA TRP A 180 -0.31 5.19 -17.56
C TRP A 180 0.61 4.41 -18.50
N ILE A 181 0.85 3.14 -18.14
CA ILE A 181 1.57 2.16 -18.95
C ILE A 181 0.66 0.96 -19.14
N LYS A 182 0.36 0.65 -20.40
CA LYS A 182 -0.38 -0.57 -20.79
C LYS A 182 0.50 -1.78 -20.48
N GLN A 183 -0.07 -2.77 -19.80
CA GLN A 183 0.59 -4.07 -19.56
C GLN A 183 0.27 -5.07 -20.65
#